data_AF-N6TPY9-F1
#
_entry.id   AF-N6TPY9-F1
#
_cell.length_a   1.000
_cell.length_b   1.000
_cell.length_c   1.000
_cell.angle_alpha   90.00
_cell.angle_beta   90.00
_cell.angle_gamma   90.00
#
_symmetry.space_group_name_H-M   'P 1'
#
loop_
_entity.id
_entity.type
_entity.pdbx_description
1 polymer ?
#
loop_
_entity_poly.entity_id
_entity_poly.type
_entity_poly.pdbx_seq_one_letter_code
_entity_poly.pdbx_strand_id
1 'polypeptide(L)'
;MAPLPLEGLQNPVANTIGQGAMSGPQEGNRGGMMSLAMLIDFIIQRTYHELTVLAELLPRKTDMERKIEIYNFSTRTRQLFVRLLALVKWANSASKVEKSAVR
;
A
#
# COMPACT_ATOMS: atom_id res chain seq x y z
N MET A 1 64.23 16.70 -5.54
CA MET A 1 63.37 17.91 -5.55
C MET A 1 62.06 17.54 -6.23
N ALA A 2 61.00 17.38 -5.44
CA ALA A 2 59.63 17.19 -5.94
C ALA A 2 58.93 18.57 -5.95
N PRO A 3 58.04 18.85 -6.92
CA PRO A 3 57.35 20.14 -7.00
C PRO A 3 56.27 20.28 -5.91
N LEU A 4 56.18 21.48 -5.34
CA LEU A 4 55.24 21.90 -4.30
C LEU A 4 53.85 22.20 -4.90
N PRO A 5 52.76 21.60 -4.39
CA PRO A 5 51.40 22.06 -4.63
C PRO A 5 51.01 23.18 -3.66
N LEU A 6 50.46 24.26 -4.20
CA LEU A 6 49.96 25.44 -3.49
C LEU A 6 48.83 25.09 -2.50
N GLU A 7 48.94 25.66 -1.29
CA GLU A 7 47.97 25.61 -0.21
C GLU A 7 46.62 26.23 -0.61
N GLY A 8 45.54 25.53 -0.25
CA GLY A 8 44.17 25.99 -0.35
C GLY A 8 43.30 25.32 0.72
N LEU A 9 43.41 25.85 1.94
CA LEU A 9 42.39 25.89 3.00
C LEU A 9 41.81 24.58 3.57
N GLN A 10 42.05 24.43 4.88
CA GLN A 10 41.18 23.84 5.93
C GLN A 10 41.38 22.37 6.35
N ASN A 11 42.16 22.18 7.42
CA ASN A 11 42.05 21.09 8.41
C ASN A 11 41.05 21.49 9.53
N PRO A 12 40.64 20.64 10.51
CA PRO A 12 41.03 19.25 10.79
C PRO A 12 39.89 18.25 11.13
N VAL A 13 40.27 16.97 11.08
CA VAL A 13 39.82 15.79 11.84
C VAL A 13 38.98 16.04 13.11
N ALA A 14 37.88 15.29 13.24
CA ALA A 14 37.38 14.78 14.53
C ALA A 14 36.93 13.31 14.37
N ASN A 15 37.88 12.40 14.63
CA ASN A 15 37.65 11.00 14.88
C ASN A 15 37.12 10.86 16.32
N THR A 16 35.85 10.50 16.49
CA THR A 16 35.32 10.01 17.77
C THR A 16 34.76 8.61 17.58
N ILE A 17 35.63 7.66 17.89
CA ILE A 17 35.29 6.30 18.29
C ILE A 17 34.35 6.40 19.50
N GLY A 18 33.08 6.06 19.29
CA GLY A 18 32.07 5.87 20.32
C GLY A 18 31.46 4.49 20.15
N GLN A 19 32.05 3.52 20.86
CA GLN A 19 31.55 2.18 21.02
C GLN A 19 30.11 2.16 21.55
N GLY A 20 29.32 1.21 21.04
CA GLY A 20 28.27 0.57 21.82
C GLY A 20 26.90 1.22 21.78
N ALA A 21 26.14 0.98 20.71
CA ALA A 21 24.70 0.84 20.82
C ALA A 21 24.27 -0.32 19.94
N MET A 22 23.73 -1.36 20.59
CA MET A 22 23.26 -2.59 19.98
C MET A 22 22.30 -2.27 18.83
N SER A 23 22.69 -2.62 17.60
CA SER A 23 21.74 -2.85 16.53
C SER A 23 20.91 -4.06 16.94
N GLY A 24 19.75 -3.79 17.56
CA GLY A 24 18.70 -4.78 17.74
C GLY A 24 18.34 -5.41 16.39
N PRO A 25 17.80 -6.65 16.38
CA PRO A 25 17.44 -7.32 15.14
C PRO A 25 16.48 -6.44 14.36
N GLN A 26 16.97 -6.03 13.20
CA GLN A 26 16.28 -5.33 12.14
C GLN A 26 14.91 -5.97 11.93
N GLU A 27 13.84 -5.24 12.27
CA GLU A 27 12.45 -5.63 11.96
C GLU A 27 12.29 -5.65 10.44
N GLY A 28 12.68 -6.77 9.84
CA GLY A 28 12.51 -7.04 8.43
C GLY A 28 11.02 -7.05 8.06
N ASN A 29 10.66 -6.16 7.14
CA ASN A 29 9.59 -6.36 6.17
C ASN A 29 8.12 -6.43 6.66
N ARG A 30 7.74 -5.72 7.73
CA ARG A 30 6.30 -5.53 8.04
C ARG A 30 5.53 -4.66 7.03
N GLY A 31 6.21 -4.06 6.05
CA GLY A 31 5.61 -3.15 5.06
C GLY A 31 4.67 -3.80 4.03
N GLY A 32 4.52 -5.13 4.04
CA GLY A 32 3.67 -5.87 3.09
C GLY A 32 2.30 -6.32 3.63
N MET A 33 2.00 -6.09 4.91
CA MET A 33 0.75 -6.58 5.54
C MET A 33 -0.23 -5.42 5.78
N MET A 34 -1.35 -5.42 5.06
CA MET A 34 -2.46 -4.50 5.25
C MET A 34 -3.50 -5.13 6.18
N SER A 35 -4.03 -4.36 7.14
CA SER A 35 -5.13 -4.83 7.98
C SER A 35 -6.42 -4.99 7.15
N LEU A 36 -7.18 -6.05 7.43
CA LEU A 36 -8.44 -6.30 6.73
C LEU A 36 -9.43 -5.12 6.90
N ALA A 37 -9.43 -4.47 8.06
CA ALA A 37 -10.25 -3.28 8.31
C ALA A 37 -9.91 -2.14 7.34
N MET A 38 -8.61 -1.81 7.19
CA MET A 38 -8.17 -0.77 6.26
C MET A 38 -8.50 -1.11 4.81
N LEU A 39 -8.38 -2.39 4.41
CA LEU A 39 -8.79 -2.84 3.08
C LEU A 39 -10.30 -2.63 2.85
N ILE A 40 -11.12 -2.94 3.85
CA ILE A 40 -12.58 -2.74 3.79
C ILE A 40 -12.89 -1.24 3.62
N ASP A 41 -12.25 -0.37 4.40
CA ASP A 41 -12.45 1.08 4.30
C ASP A 41 -12.11 1.60 2.89
N PHE A 42 -11.00 1.15 2.31
CA PHE A 42 -10.63 1.51 0.93
C PHE A 42 -11.62 0.99 -0.12
N ILE A 43 -12.09 -0.24 0.01
CA ILE A 43 -13.09 -0.82 -0.92
C ILE A 43 -14.39 -0.03 -0.84
N ILE A 44 -14.83 0.34 0.36
CA ILE A 44 -16.05 1.12 0.58
C ILE A 44 -15.89 2.52 -0.04
N GLN A 45 -14.81 3.24 0.30
CA GLN A 45 -14.54 4.59 -0.23
C GLN A 45 -14.47 4.58 -1.76
N ARG A 46 -13.72 3.63 -2.34
CA ARG A 46 -13.62 3.49 -3.78
C ARG A 46 -14.99 3.22 -4.43
N THR A 47 -15.79 2.34 -3.85
CA THR A 47 -17.12 2.01 -4.39
C THR A 47 -18.05 3.23 -4.38
N TYR A 48 -18.06 3.98 -3.28
CA TYR A 48 -18.85 5.21 -3.19
C TYR A 48 -18.38 6.29 -4.15
N HIS A 49 -17.07 6.43 -4.33
CA HIS A 49 -16.52 7.37 -5.31
C HIS A 49 -16.96 6.99 -6.74
N GLU A 50 -16.77 5.73 -7.14
CA GLU A 50 -17.21 5.25 -8.46
C GLU A 50 -18.73 5.42 -8.66
N LEU A 51 -19.54 5.18 -7.62
CA LEU A 51 -20.99 5.40 -7.67
C LEU A 51 -21.37 6.88 -7.86
N THR A 52 -20.68 7.78 -7.15
CA THR A 52 -20.92 9.23 -7.22
C THR A 52 -20.60 9.74 -8.62
N VAL A 53 -19.43 9.37 -9.15
CA VAL A 53 -19.03 9.73 -10.52
C VAL A 53 -20.02 9.17 -11.53
N LEU A 54 -20.45 7.91 -11.39
CA LEU A 54 -21.47 7.34 -12.27
C LEU A 54 -22.74 8.18 -12.25
N ALA A 55 -23.27 8.50 -11.05
CA ALA A 55 -24.50 9.27 -10.87
C ALA A 55 -24.44 10.66 -11.51
N GLU A 56 -23.29 11.34 -11.44
CA GLU A 56 -23.07 12.64 -12.06
C GLU A 56 -23.04 12.58 -13.60
N LEU A 57 -22.61 11.45 -14.17
CA LEU A 57 -22.48 11.28 -15.62
C LEU A 57 -23.75 10.73 -16.28
N LEU A 58 -24.60 10.00 -15.56
CA LEU A 58 -25.82 9.40 -16.11
C LEU A 58 -26.82 10.35 -16.78
N PRO A 59 -27.04 11.60 -16.30
CA PRO A 59 -27.98 12.52 -16.92
C PRO A 59 -27.61 12.92 -18.35
N ARG A 60 -26.33 12.83 -18.70
CA ARG A 60 -25.80 13.24 -20.01
C ARG A 60 -25.78 12.12 -21.07
N LYS A 61 -26.18 10.90 -20.68
CA LYS A 61 -26.13 9.70 -21.54
C LYS A 61 -27.50 9.29 -22.05
N THR A 62 -27.54 8.64 -23.21
CA THR A 62 -28.77 8.01 -23.74
C THR A 62 -29.22 6.85 -22.84
N ASP A 63 -30.48 6.45 -22.92
CA ASP A 63 -31.01 5.37 -22.06
C ASP A 63 -30.26 4.04 -22.21
N MET A 64 -29.83 3.70 -23.42
CA MET A 64 -29.07 2.48 -23.67
C MET A 64 -27.70 2.53 -23.01
N GLU A 65 -26.96 3.63 -23.18
CA GLU A 65 -25.66 3.82 -22.54
C GLU A 65 -25.76 3.83 -21.03
N ARG A 66 -26.77 4.51 -20.47
CA ARG A 66 -27.05 4.51 -19.02
C ARG A 66 -27.21 3.09 -18.48
N LYS A 67 -28.00 2.25 -19.16
CA LYS A 67 -28.20 0.85 -18.76
C LYS A 67 -26.90 0.06 -18.77
N ILE A 68 -26.08 0.23 -19.81
CA ILE A 68 -24.78 -0.43 -19.94
C ILE A 68 -23.83 -0.02 -18.81
N GLU A 69 -23.71 1.28 -18.52
CA GLU A 69 -22.83 1.80 -17.46
C GLU A 69 -23.25 1.30 -16.07
N ILE A 70 -24.55 1.32 -15.77
CA ILE A 70 -25.08 0.78 -14.50
C ILE A 70 -24.78 -0.72 -14.38
N TYR A 71 -24.97 -1.48 -15.46
CA TYR A 71 -24.68 -2.92 -15.46
C TYR A 71 -23.18 -3.19 -15.24
N ASN A 72 -22.30 -2.44 -15.91
CA ASN A 72 -20.86 -2.59 -15.79
C ASN A 72 -20.38 -2.24 -14.37
N PHE A 73 -20.87 -1.13 -13.80
CA PHE A 73 -20.59 -0.75 -12.43
C PHE A 73 -21.03 -1.84 -11.44
N SER A 74 -22.26 -2.35 -11.59
CA SER A 74 -22.80 -3.42 -10.75
C SER A 74 -21.95 -4.69 -10.82
N THR A 75 -21.58 -5.10 -12.04
CA THR A 75 -20.75 -6.30 -12.26
C THR A 75 -19.37 -6.16 -11.63
N ARG A 76 -18.70 -5.02 -11.85
CA ARG A 76 -17.38 -4.72 -11.26
C ARG A 76 -17.44 -4.72 -9.73
N THR A 77 -18.42 -4.02 -9.17
CA THR A 77 -18.62 -3.89 -7.73
C THR A 77 -18.89 -5.25 -7.10
N ARG A 78 -19.80 -6.04 -7.69
CA ARG A 78 -20.10 -7.40 -7.21
C ARG A 78 -18.84 -8.26 -7.15
N GLN A 79 -18.01 -8.26 -8.20
CA GLN A 79 -16.78 -9.06 -8.21
C GLN A 79 -15.79 -8.62 -7.12
N LEU A 80 -15.68 -7.32 -6.86
CA LEU A 80 -14.86 -6.79 -5.77
C LEU A 80 -15.33 -7.31 -4.41
N PHE A 81 -16.63 -7.25 -4.12
CA PHE A 81 -17.18 -7.73 -2.85
C PHE A 81 -17.13 -9.26 -2.71
N VAL A 82 -17.27 -10.02 -3.81
CA VAL A 82 -17.07 -11.48 -3.79
C VAL A 82 -15.64 -11.84 -3.40
N ARG A 83 -14.64 -11.12 -3.92
CA ARG A 83 -13.23 -11.31 -3.53
C ARG A 83 -13.00 -10.92 -2.08
N LEU A 84 -13.58 -9.81 -1.62
CA LEU A 84 -13.51 -9.42 -0.21
C LEU A 84 -14.13 -10.48 0.71
N LEU A 85 -15.29 -11.04 0.35
CA LEU A 85 -15.92 -12.13 1.10
C LEU A 85 -15.01 -13.35 1.19
N ALA A 86 -14.32 -13.71 0.10
CA ALA A 86 -13.35 -14.80 0.11
C ALA A 86 -12.20 -14.53 1.10
N LEU A 87 -11.67 -13.30 1.13
CA LEU A 87 -10.64 -12.89 2.09
C LEU A 87 -11.14 -12.95 3.54
N VAL A 88 -12.36 -12.47 3.81
CA VAL A 88 -12.98 -12.53 5.15
C VAL A 88 -13.12 -13.98 5.62
N LYS A 89 -13.60 -14.87 4.75
CA LYS A 89 -13.70 -16.31 5.08
C LYS A 89 -12.34 -16.93 5.32
N TRP A 90 -11.34 -16.55 4.54
CA TRP A 90 -9.96 -17.04 4.67
C TRP A 90 -9.27 -16.52 5.94
N ALA A 91 -9.55 -15.28 6.37
CA ALA A 91 -8.95 -14.67 7.55
C ALA A 91 -9.10 -15.53 8.83
N ASN A 92 -10.19 -16.29 8.96
CA ASN A 92 -10.40 -17.24 10.05
C ASN A 92 -9.33 -18.35 10.13
N SER A 93 -8.66 -18.66 9.02
CA SER A 93 -7.58 -19.65 8.92
C SER A 93 -6.19 -19.04 8.74
N ALA A 94 -6.08 -17.71 8.66
CA ALA A 94 -4.82 -17.02 8.35
C ALA A 94 -3.74 -17.22 9.42
N SER A 95 -4.12 -17.37 10.69
CA SER A 95 -3.20 -17.63 11.81
C SER A 95 -2.40 -18.94 11.68
N LYS A 96 -2.86 -19.88 10.86
CA LYS A 96 -2.12 -21.10 10.51
C LYS A 96 -1.00 -20.82 9.51
N VAL A 97 -1.22 -19.89 8.59
CA VAL A 97 -0.26 -19.51 7.53
C VAL A 97 0.81 -18.59 8.08
N GLU A 98 0.45 -17.67 8.97
CA GLU A 98 1.39 -16.76 9.62
C GLU A 98 2.49 -17.51 10.39
N LYS A 99 2.14 -18.58 11.11
CA LYS A 99 3.11 -19.44 11.82
C LYS A 99 4.10 -20.14 10.89
N SER A 100 3.71 -20.42 9.65
CA SER A 100 4.57 -21.06 8.64
C SER A 100 5.50 -20.05 7.96
N ALA A 101 5.10 -18.77 7.88
CA ALA A 101 5.92 -17.71 7.28
C ALA A 101 7.06 -17.24 8.19
N VAL A 102 6.99 -17.54 9.49
CA VAL A 102 8.00 -17.17 10.51
C VAL A 102 9.04 -18.28 10.72
N ARG A 103 8.86 -19.46 10.11
CA ARG A 103 9.76 -20.63 10.25
C ARG A 103 10.66 -20.78 9.03
#